data_AF-D5LN15-F1
#
_entry.id   AF-D5LN15-F1
#
_cell.length_a   1.000
_cell.length_b   1.000
_cell.length_c   1.000
_cell.angle_alpha   90.00
_cell.angle_beta   90.00
_cell.angle_gamma   90.00
#
_symmetry.space_group_name_H-M   'P 1'
#
loop_
_entity.id
_entity.type
_entity.pdbx_description
1 polymer ?
#
loop_
_entity_poly.entity_id
_entity_poly.type
_entity_poly.pdbx_seq_one_letter_code
_entity_poly.pdbx_strand_id
1 'polypeptide(L)'
;MINAGLQGVDFVVANTDAQALAMSKAERVIQLGAAVTEGLGAGALPEVGQAAADECIDEIIDHLADSHMVFITAGMGGGTGTGAAPVVARAAREKGILTVGVVTKPFQFEGARRMKTAEAGIEELQKSVDTLIVIPNQ
;
A
#
# COMPACT_ATOMS: atom_id res chain seq x y z
N MET A 1 7.86 12.55 1.67
CA MET A 1 8.98 12.21 0.77
C MET A 1 9.16 13.25 -0.33
N ILE A 2 8.16 13.47 -1.20
CA ILE A 2 8.24 14.45 -2.30
C ILE A 2 8.58 15.88 -1.81
N ASN A 3 7.82 16.40 -0.83
CA ASN A 3 8.10 17.73 -0.26
C ASN A 3 9.48 17.84 0.41
N ALA A 4 10.07 16.72 0.83
CA ALA A 4 11.41 16.70 1.43
C ALA A 4 12.53 16.64 0.37
N GLY A 5 12.19 16.64 -0.92
CA GLY A 5 13.15 16.70 -2.02
C GLY A 5 13.93 15.41 -2.25
N LEU A 6 13.36 14.24 -1.93
CA LEU A 6 14.00 12.96 -2.24
C LEU A 6 14.12 12.80 -3.76
N GLN A 7 15.34 12.58 -4.25
CA GLN A 7 15.68 12.44 -5.67
C GLN A 7 16.08 11.00 -6.00
N GLY A 8 16.06 10.66 -7.30
CA GLY A 8 16.51 9.36 -7.79
C GLY A 8 15.51 8.22 -7.56
N VAL A 9 14.25 8.54 -7.29
CA VAL A 9 13.16 7.57 -7.12
C VAL A 9 11.91 8.06 -7.85
N ASP A 10 11.14 7.12 -8.38
CA ASP A 10 9.82 7.37 -8.94
C ASP A 10 8.76 7.21 -7.84
N PHE A 11 7.83 8.17 -7.75
CA PHE A 11 6.74 8.12 -6.78
C PHE A 11 5.45 7.68 -7.45
N VAL A 12 4.86 6.61 -6.91
CA VAL A 12 3.52 6.14 -7.24
C VAL A 12 2.66 6.23 -5.98
N VAL A 13 1.47 6.81 -6.10
CA VAL A 13 0.43 6.72 -5.05
C VAL A 13 -0.67 5.78 -5.52
N ALA A 14 -1.12 4.89 -4.65
CA ALA A 14 -2.25 4.01 -4.91
C ALA A 14 -3.23 4.08 -3.73
N ASN A 15 -4.49 4.41 -4.01
CA ASN A 15 -5.51 4.51 -2.97
C ASN A 15 -6.91 4.25 -3.54
N THR A 16 -7.85 3.82 -2.69
CA THR A 16 -9.26 3.67 -3.05
C THR A 16 -10.06 4.95 -2.86
N ASP A 17 -9.53 5.93 -2.11
CA ASP A 17 -10.15 7.23 -1.90
C ASP A 17 -9.70 8.23 -2.99
N ALA A 18 -10.63 8.58 -3.88
CA ALA A 18 -10.37 9.48 -5.00
C ALA A 18 -10.08 10.92 -4.55
N GLN A 19 -10.68 11.37 -3.44
CA GLN A 19 -10.43 12.71 -2.90
C GLN A 19 -9.01 12.81 -2.36
N ALA A 20 -8.55 11.76 -1.68
CA ALA A 20 -7.16 11.68 -1.20
C ALA A 20 -6.16 11.68 -2.35
N LEU A 21 -6.45 10.98 -3.46
CA LEU A 21 -5.59 10.97 -4.64
C LEU A 21 -5.50 12.34 -5.31
N ALA A 22 -6.60 13.08 -5.40
CA ALA A 22 -6.61 14.42 -6.00
C ALA A 22 -5.71 15.43 -5.27
N MET A 23 -5.39 15.18 -3.99
CA MET A 23 -4.47 16.00 -3.20
C MET A 23 -3.01 15.52 -3.27
N SER A 24 -2.74 14.39 -3.93
CA SER A 24 -1.40 13.85 -4.04
C SER A 24 -0.50 14.72 -4.91
N LYS A 25 0.80 14.75 -4.57
CA LYS A 25 1.84 15.37 -5.38
C LYS A 25 2.66 14.36 -6.19
N ALA A 26 2.32 13.07 -6.08
CA ALA A 26 2.97 12.02 -6.86
C ALA A 26 2.59 12.18 -8.34
N GLU A 27 3.56 11.97 -9.22
CA GLU A 27 3.36 12.06 -10.67
C GLU A 27 2.50 10.90 -11.19
N ARG A 28 2.69 9.71 -10.61
CA ARG A 28 1.94 8.50 -10.96
C ARG A 28 0.90 8.22 -9.89
N VAL A 29 -0.35 8.07 -10.30
CA VAL A 29 -1.53 7.96 -9.44
C VAL A 29 -2.38 6.78 -9.92
N ILE A 30 -2.64 5.83 -9.02
CA ILE A 30 -3.49 4.65 -9.28
C ILE A 30 -4.72 4.76 -8.38
N GLN A 31 -5.90 4.83 -8.99
CA GLN A 31 -7.16 4.72 -8.25
C GLN A 31 -7.57 3.25 -8.14
N LEU A 32 -7.38 2.69 -6.94
CA LEU A 32 -7.71 1.31 -6.65
C LEU A 32 -9.22 1.12 -6.53
N GLY A 33 -9.72 0.01 -7.09
CA GLY A 33 -11.09 -0.46 -6.86
C GLY A 33 -12.16 0.57 -7.18
N ALA A 34 -12.06 1.24 -8.33
CA ALA A 34 -13.03 2.25 -8.74
C ALA A 34 -14.44 1.66 -8.86
N ALA A 35 -14.55 0.40 -9.30
CA ALA A 35 -15.83 -0.32 -9.35
C ALA A 35 -16.32 -0.76 -7.96
N VAL A 36 -15.41 -1.19 -7.07
CA VAL A 36 -15.75 -1.73 -5.75
C VAL A 36 -16.09 -0.66 -4.72
N THR A 37 -15.41 0.49 -4.78
CA THR A 37 -15.47 1.53 -3.74
C THR A 37 -16.14 2.81 -4.19
N GLU A 38 -16.38 2.98 -5.50
CA GLU A 38 -16.90 4.22 -6.10
C GLU A 38 -16.04 5.46 -5.74
N GLY A 39 -14.76 5.24 -5.41
CA GLY A 39 -13.83 6.29 -4.98
C GLY A 39 -13.99 6.77 -3.54
N LEU A 40 -14.80 6.10 -2.71
CA LEU A 40 -15.10 6.47 -1.32
C LEU A 40 -14.13 5.85 -0.28
N GLY A 41 -13.18 5.05 -0.73
CA GLY A 41 -12.23 4.35 0.14
C GLY A 41 -12.71 2.99 0.63
N ALA A 42 -11.81 2.25 1.28
CA ALA A 42 -12.05 0.86 1.70
C ALA A 42 -12.80 0.71 3.04
N GLY A 43 -13.25 1.80 3.68
CA GLY A 43 -14.06 1.73 4.90
C GLY A 43 -13.41 1.02 6.11
N ALA A 44 -12.07 1.05 6.21
CA ALA A 44 -11.28 0.29 7.20
C ALA A 44 -11.41 -1.25 7.11
N LEU A 45 -11.84 -1.76 5.95
CA LEU A 45 -11.96 -3.18 5.64
C LEU A 45 -10.78 -3.62 4.75
N PRO A 46 -9.82 -4.43 5.26
CA PRO A 46 -8.69 -4.90 4.47
C PRO A 46 -9.11 -5.71 3.24
N GLU A 47 -10.15 -6.52 3.34
CA GLU A 47 -10.69 -7.32 2.23
C GLU A 47 -11.13 -6.46 1.04
N VAL A 48 -11.66 -5.26 1.30
CA VAL A 48 -12.00 -4.28 0.25
C VAL A 48 -10.73 -3.71 -0.38
N GLY A 49 -9.72 -3.39 0.44
CA GLY A 49 -8.42 -2.93 -0.04
C GLY A 49 -7.71 -3.96 -0.91
N GLN A 50 -7.79 -5.24 -0.52
CA GLN A 50 -7.24 -6.35 -1.28
C GLN A 50 -7.96 -6.51 -2.62
N ALA A 51 -9.29 -6.61 -2.62
CA ALA A 51 -10.08 -6.73 -3.85
C ALA A 51 -9.84 -5.55 -4.81
N ALA A 52 -9.73 -4.34 -4.27
CA ALA A 52 -9.42 -3.14 -5.03
C ALA A 52 -8.02 -3.16 -5.68
N ALA A 53 -7.05 -3.79 -5.02
CA ALA A 53 -5.71 -3.97 -5.58
C ALA A 53 -5.67 -5.09 -6.63
N ASP A 54 -6.38 -6.19 -6.39
CA ASP A 54 -6.51 -7.28 -7.36
C ASP A 54 -7.23 -6.80 -8.63
N GLU A 55 -8.23 -5.92 -8.53
CA GLU A 55 -8.90 -5.27 -9.68
C GLU A 55 -7.93 -4.46 -10.55
N CYS A 56 -6.97 -3.79 -9.93
CA CYS A 56 -6.01 -2.90 -10.60
C CYS A 56 -4.64 -3.55 -10.82
N ILE A 57 -4.55 -4.88 -10.79
CA ILE A 57 -3.25 -5.58 -10.79
C ILE A 57 -2.42 -5.30 -12.03
N ASP A 58 -3.06 -5.21 -13.20
CA ASP A 58 -2.38 -4.94 -14.47
C ASP A 58 -1.77 -3.53 -14.47
N GLU A 59 -2.53 -2.53 -14.02
CA GLU A 59 -2.06 -1.14 -13.89
C GLU A 59 -0.93 -1.01 -12.87
N ILE A 60 -1.02 -1.71 -11.74
CA ILE A 60 0.05 -1.79 -10.74
C ILE A 60 1.33 -2.35 -11.38
N ILE A 61 1.21 -3.45 -12.12
CA ILE A 61 2.35 -4.09 -12.80
C ILE A 61 2.99 -3.15 -13.83
N ASP A 62 2.18 -2.44 -14.61
CA ASP A 62 2.67 -1.48 -15.60
C ASP A 62 3.48 -0.36 -14.93
N HIS A 63 3.03 0.13 -13.77
CA HIS A 63 3.78 1.12 -13.00
C HIS A 63 5.07 0.59 -12.35
N LEU A 64 5.17 -0.73 -12.14
CA LEU A 64 6.36 -1.41 -11.62
C LEU A 64 7.34 -1.80 -12.72
N ALA A 65 6.98 -1.65 -14.00
CA ALA A 65 7.85 -1.98 -15.12
C ALA A 65 9.21 -1.26 -15.00
N ASP A 66 10.28 -1.93 -15.43
CA ASP A 66 11.67 -1.44 -15.41
C ASP A 66 12.25 -1.11 -14.03
N SER A 67 11.52 -1.41 -12.95
CA SER A 67 11.99 -1.20 -11.58
C SER A 67 12.91 -2.34 -11.14
N HIS A 68 14.09 -2.01 -10.63
CA HIS A 68 15.02 -2.99 -10.03
C HIS A 68 14.70 -3.23 -8.54
N MET A 69 14.11 -2.24 -7.89
CA MET A 69 13.77 -2.25 -6.49
C MET A 69 12.51 -1.42 -6.25
N VAL A 70 11.62 -1.90 -5.39
CA VAL A 70 10.41 -1.18 -4.98
C VAL A 70 10.34 -1.06 -3.46
N PHE A 71 9.92 0.13 -3.01
CA PHE A 71 9.59 0.40 -1.62
C PHE A 71 8.08 0.54 -1.47
N ILE A 72 7.46 -0.37 -0.73
CA ILE A 72 6.03 -0.35 -0.47
C ILE A 72 5.81 0.23 0.92
N THR A 73 5.27 1.44 0.97
CA THR A 73 4.99 2.12 2.24
C THR A 73 3.50 2.22 2.51
N ALA A 74 3.09 1.82 3.71
CA ALA A 74 1.68 1.83 4.11
C ALA A 74 1.54 2.00 5.63
N GLY A 75 0.46 2.68 6.05
CA GLY A 75 -0.01 2.64 7.43
C GLY A 75 -0.90 1.43 7.66
N MET A 76 -0.53 0.56 8.60
CA MET A 76 -1.25 -0.69 8.86
C MET A 76 -2.41 -0.48 9.83
N GLY A 77 -3.42 -1.32 9.73
CA GLY A 77 -4.64 -1.28 10.55
C GLY A 77 -5.83 -0.58 9.89
N GLY A 78 -5.63 0.05 8.73
CA GLY A 78 -6.71 0.56 7.88
C GLY A 78 -7.26 -0.50 6.93
N GLY A 79 -8.00 -0.05 5.90
CA GLY A 79 -8.51 -0.94 4.85
C GLY A 79 -7.52 -1.04 3.70
N THR A 80 -7.36 0.06 2.95
CA THR A 80 -6.57 0.10 1.70
C THR A 80 -5.13 -0.36 1.91
N GLY A 81 -4.36 0.32 2.76
CA GLY A 81 -2.95 -0.03 2.95
C GLY A 81 -2.74 -1.45 3.49
N THR A 82 -3.63 -1.92 4.37
CA THR A 82 -3.49 -3.24 5.00
C THR A 82 -3.82 -4.37 4.02
N GLY A 83 -4.83 -4.20 3.16
CA GLY A 83 -5.21 -5.20 2.16
C GLY A 83 -4.43 -5.13 0.85
N ALA A 84 -4.13 -3.93 0.37
CA ALA A 84 -3.50 -3.72 -0.94
C ALA A 84 -1.98 -3.95 -0.90
N ALA A 85 -1.29 -3.57 0.19
CA ALA A 85 0.17 -3.65 0.23
C ALA A 85 0.71 -5.08 0.01
N PRO A 86 0.13 -6.15 0.60
CA PRO A 86 0.56 -7.52 0.29
C PRO A 86 0.36 -7.92 -1.17
N VAL A 87 -0.72 -7.46 -1.82
CA VAL A 87 -1.00 -7.73 -3.24
C VAL A 87 0.07 -7.09 -4.13
N VAL A 88 0.37 -5.80 -3.90
CA VAL A 88 1.41 -5.06 -4.63
C VAL A 88 2.78 -5.71 -4.42
N ALA A 89 3.10 -6.10 -3.18
CA ALA A 89 4.35 -6.76 -2.83
C ALA A 89 4.53 -8.08 -3.57
N ARG A 90 3.49 -8.92 -3.59
CA ARG A 90 3.50 -10.19 -4.30
C ARG A 90 3.70 -9.98 -5.80
N ALA A 91 3.00 -9.04 -6.41
CA ALA A 91 3.15 -8.72 -7.83
C ALA A 91 4.57 -8.29 -8.19
N ALA A 92 5.18 -7.40 -7.38
CA ALA A 92 6.55 -6.97 -7.57
C ALA A 92 7.55 -8.13 -7.46
N ARG A 93 7.37 -8.99 -6.45
CA ARG A 93 8.24 -10.14 -6.21
C ARG A 93 8.15 -11.19 -7.31
N GLU A 94 6.95 -11.46 -7.83
CA GLU A 94 6.74 -12.36 -8.97
C GLU A 94 7.43 -11.87 -10.25
N LYS A 95 7.65 -10.55 -10.38
CA LYS A 95 8.43 -9.93 -11.47
C LYS A 95 9.94 -9.92 -11.20
N GLY A 96 10.40 -10.45 -10.07
CA GLY A 96 11.82 -10.49 -9.70
C GLY A 96 12.37 -9.14 -9.22
N ILE A 97 11.50 -8.22 -8.81
CA ILE A 97 11.89 -6.90 -8.28
C ILE A 97 12.25 -7.04 -6.80
N LEU A 98 13.38 -6.47 -6.37
CA LEU A 98 13.75 -6.42 -4.95
C LEU A 98 12.69 -5.61 -4.18
N THR A 99 11.92 -6.29 -3.33
CA THR A 99 10.70 -5.73 -2.73
C THR A 99 10.91 -5.48 -1.25
N VAL A 100 10.89 -4.20 -0.84
CA VAL A 100 11.05 -3.78 0.57
C VAL A 100 9.76 -3.14 1.08
N GLY A 101 9.18 -3.73 2.12
CA GLY A 101 8.04 -3.13 2.83
C GLY A 101 8.52 -2.18 3.93
N VAL A 102 7.97 -0.97 4.00
CA VAL A 102 8.23 0.00 5.07
C VAL A 102 6.91 0.51 5.63
N VAL A 103 6.46 -0.11 6.73
CA VAL A 103 5.10 0.08 7.23
C VAL A 103 5.05 0.55 8.67
N THR A 104 3.99 1.27 9.03
CA THR A 104 3.78 1.73 10.41
C THR A 104 2.71 0.91 11.13
N LYS A 105 2.91 0.68 12.43
CA LYS A 105 1.85 0.17 13.33
C LYS A 105 1.08 1.34 13.95
N PRO A 106 -0.24 1.22 14.14
CA PRO A 106 -1.06 2.28 14.73
C PRO A 106 -0.64 2.58 16.18
N PHE A 107 -0.99 3.76 16.68
CA PHE A 107 -0.84 4.09 18.09
C PHE A 107 -1.78 3.23 18.96
N GLN A 108 -1.43 3.03 20.23
CA GLN A 108 -2.29 2.30 21.17
C GLN A 108 -3.66 2.96 21.34
N PHE A 109 -3.74 4.29 21.30
CA PHE A 109 -4.99 5.05 21.43
C PHE A 109 -5.93 4.90 20.24
N GLU A 110 -5.47 4.40 19.08
CA GLU A 110 -6.31 4.16 17.91
C GLU A 110 -7.18 2.89 18.05
N GLY A 111 -6.99 2.14 19.13
CA GLY A 111 -7.85 1.04 19.54
C GLY A 111 -7.32 -0.35 19.16
N ALA A 112 -7.66 -1.33 20.01
CA ALA A 112 -7.18 -2.70 19.88
C ALA A 112 -7.59 -3.39 18.57
N ARG A 113 -8.78 -3.06 18.02
CA ARG A 113 -9.24 -3.58 16.73
C ARG A 113 -8.29 -3.18 15.59
N ARG A 114 -7.88 -1.90 15.56
CA ARG A 114 -6.97 -1.38 14.54
C ARG A 114 -5.60 -2.03 14.63
N MET A 115 -5.09 -2.22 15.84
CA MET A 115 -3.83 -2.95 16.08
C MET A 115 -3.90 -4.39 15.59
N LYS A 116 -4.97 -5.13 15.91
CA LYS A 116 -5.15 -6.51 15.46
C LYS A 116 -5.18 -6.61 13.92
N THR A 117 -5.88 -5.69 13.27
CA THR A 117 -5.90 -5.60 11.80
C THR A 117 -4.51 -5.30 11.25
N ALA A 118 -3.75 -4.42 11.90
CA ALA A 118 -2.38 -4.09 11.50
C ALA A 118 -1.46 -5.30 11.59
N GLU A 119 -1.51 -6.05 12.69
CA GLU A 119 -0.70 -7.25 12.90
C GLU A 119 -0.97 -8.31 11.84
N ALA A 120 -2.25 -8.61 11.56
CA ALA A 120 -2.62 -9.55 10.52
C ALA A 120 -2.11 -9.12 9.12
N GLY A 121 -2.25 -7.83 8.77
CA GLY A 121 -1.73 -7.33 7.51
C GLY A 121 -0.21 -7.34 7.41
N ILE A 122 0.50 -7.10 8.52
CA ILE A 122 1.96 -7.18 8.60
C ILE A 122 2.44 -8.61 8.38
N GLU A 123 1.77 -9.59 9.00
CA GLU A 123 2.08 -11.01 8.79
C GLU A 123 1.89 -11.43 7.33
N GLU A 124 0.85 -10.93 6.67
CA GLU A 124 0.61 -11.23 5.26
C GLU A 124 1.62 -10.52 4.33
N LEU A 125 1.92 -9.25 4.61
CA LEU A 125 2.94 -8.50 3.88
C LEU A 125 4.32 -9.15 4.00
N GLN A 126 4.68 -9.66 5.19
CA GLN A 126 5.96 -10.31 5.44
C GLN A 126 6.20 -11.51 4.53
N LYS A 127 5.16 -12.25 4.13
CA LYS A 127 5.27 -13.37 3.20
C LYS A 127 5.56 -12.92 1.76
N SER A 128 5.26 -11.66 1.45
CA SER A 128 5.23 -11.11 0.10
C SER A 128 6.40 -10.18 -0.22
N VAL A 129 7.23 -9.83 0.76
CA VAL A 129 8.41 -8.95 0.60
C VAL A 129 9.73 -9.70 0.85
N ASP A 130 10.83 -9.18 0.32
CA ASP A 130 12.18 -9.69 0.63
C ASP A 130 12.69 -9.16 1.97
N THR A 131 12.28 -7.95 2.34
CA THR A 131 12.59 -7.33 3.63
C THR A 131 11.41 -6.49 4.10
N LEU A 132 11.09 -6.58 5.40
CA LEU A 132 10.04 -5.80 6.03
C LEU A 132 10.60 -4.96 7.18
N ILE A 133 10.43 -3.65 7.07
CA ILE A 133 10.74 -2.67 8.13
C ILE A 133 9.40 -2.25 8.74
N VAL A 134 9.23 -2.55 10.03
CA VAL A 134 8.03 -2.19 10.78
C VAL A 134 8.39 -1.10 11.78
N ILE A 135 7.72 0.04 11.67
CA ILE A 135 7.92 1.21 12.54
C ILE A 135 6.72 1.33 13.48
N PRO A 136 6.89 1.10 14.80
CA PRO A 136 5.81 1.41 15.75
C PRO A 136 5.61 2.93 15.81
N ASN A 137 4.37 3.40 15.75
CA ASN A 137 4.08 4.84 15.90
C ASN A 137 4.31 5.36 17.33
N GLN A 138 4.51 4.48 18.31
CA GLN A 138 4.69 4.81 19.73
C GLN A 138 5.96 5.63 19.99
#